data_AF-D5MIS7-F1
#
_entry.id   AF-D5MIS7-F1
#
_cell.length_a   1.000
_cell.length_b   1.000
_cell.length_c   1.000
_cell.angle_alpha   90.00
_cell.angle_beta   90.00
_cell.angle_gamma   90.00
#
_symmetry.space_group_name_H-M   'P 1'
#
loop_
_entity.id
_entity.type
_entity.pdbx_description
1 polymer ?
#
loop_
_entity_poly.entity_id
_entity_poly.type
_entity_poly.pdbx_seq_one_letter_code
_entity_poly.pdbx_strand_id
1 'polypeptide(L)'
;MEEQSAREGQMVSIIEYSTEKKARNSYPHKIISPPIPSRCCQARMNRVGSIQAEGDNKFYYKRCSRCGFTVREFVSTTDIDHVPSLGVSASDRTERWIDQIQREVQSDIAA
;
A
#
# COMPACT_ATOMS: atom_id res chain seq x y z
N MET A 1 23.83 -21.24 -22.99
CA MET A 1 22.44 -21.07 -22.53
C MET A 1 22.48 -19.88 -21.60
N GLU A 2 22.23 -18.72 -22.20
CA GLU A 2 22.19 -17.38 -21.61
C GLU A 2 21.08 -17.36 -20.54
N GLU A 3 21.24 -16.74 -19.37
CA GLU A 3 21.10 -15.30 -19.19
C GLU A 3 21.73 -14.87 -17.85
N GLN A 4 22.82 -14.12 -17.92
CA GLN A 4 23.29 -13.26 -16.84
C GLN A 4 22.67 -11.88 -17.05
N SER A 5 21.65 -11.45 -16.30
CA SER A 5 21.26 -10.03 -16.30
C SER A 5 20.26 -9.63 -15.20
N ALA A 6 20.77 -9.21 -14.04
CA ALA A 6 20.16 -8.17 -13.20
C ALA A 6 21.17 -7.72 -12.14
N ARG A 7 22.19 -7.00 -12.61
CA ARG A 7 23.24 -6.38 -11.80
C ARG A 7 22.68 -5.29 -10.87
N GLU A 8 23.14 -5.36 -9.62
CA GLU A 8 23.77 -4.24 -8.89
C GLU A 8 23.04 -2.89 -8.91
N GLY A 9 21.93 -2.87 -8.20
CA GLY A 9 21.26 -1.69 -7.62
C GLY A 9 20.21 -2.11 -6.58
N GLN A 10 20.36 -3.33 -6.04
CA GLN A 10 19.28 -4.08 -5.42
C GLN A 10 19.10 -3.61 -3.98
N MET A 11 18.12 -2.73 -3.74
CA MET A 11 17.41 -2.66 -2.46
C MET A 11 17.17 -4.09 -1.99
N VAL A 12 17.84 -4.53 -0.91
CA VAL A 12 17.90 -5.94 -0.52
C VAL A 12 16.49 -6.41 -0.19
N SER A 13 15.83 -7.05 -1.16
CA SER A 13 14.51 -7.61 -1.00
C SER A 13 14.61 -9.03 -0.46
N ILE A 14 13.82 -9.33 0.57
CA ILE A 14 13.65 -10.71 1.04
C ILE A 14 12.97 -11.61 0.00
N ILE A 15 12.47 -11.05 -1.12
CA ILE A 15 11.85 -11.80 -2.20
C ILE A 15 12.94 -12.36 -3.12
N GLU A 16 13.00 -13.69 -3.20
CA GLU A 16 13.74 -14.41 -4.22
C GLU A 16 12.77 -14.85 -5.31
N TYR A 17 12.96 -14.35 -6.53
CA TYR A 17 12.20 -14.81 -7.68
C TYR A 17 12.84 -16.06 -8.28
N SER A 18 12.06 -17.13 -8.47
CA SER A 18 12.55 -18.39 -9.03
C SER A 18 11.46 -19.11 -9.81
N THR A 19 11.81 -19.68 -10.96
CA THR A 19 10.96 -20.58 -11.74
C THR A 19 11.09 -22.04 -11.28
N GLU A 20 12.20 -22.39 -10.64
CA GLU A 20 12.54 -23.76 -10.25
C GLU A 20 12.07 -24.09 -8.84
N LYS A 21 12.14 -23.12 -7.92
CA LYS A 21 11.80 -23.32 -6.51
C LYS A 21 10.30 -23.12 -6.31
N LYS A 22 9.70 -24.03 -5.53
CA LYS A 22 8.30 -23.89 -5.10
C LYS A 22 8.13 -22.60 -4.29
N ALA A 23 7.06 -21.85 -4.61
CA ALA A 23 6.73 -20.62 -3.90
C ALA A 23 6.59 -20.89 -2.40
N ARG A 24 7.33 -20.15 -1.57
CA ARG A 24 7.37 -20.34 -0.12
C ARG A 24 7.35 -18.99 0.59
N ASN A 25 6.59 -18.89 1.66
CA ASN A 25 6.58 -17.71 2.53
C ASN A 25 7.28 -18.04 3.85
N SER A 26 8.45 -17.47 4.08
CA SER A 26 9.18 -17.49 5.34
C SER A 26 9.40 -16.05 5.84
N TYR A 27 8.45 -15.15 5.56
CA TYR A 27 8.46 -13.78 6.10
C TYR A 27 8.64 -13.82 7.64
N PRO A 28 9.48 -12.93 8.22
CA PRO A 28 10.14 -11.77 7.59
C PRO A 28 11.49 -12.07 6.92
N HIS A 29 11.99 -13.31 6.95
CA HIS A 29 13.36 -13.62 6.54
C HIS A 29 13.51 -13.79 5.02
N LYS A 30 12.60 -14.53 4.38
CA LYS A 30 12.70 -14.86 2.96
C LYS A 30 11.35 -15.22 2.35
N ILE A 31 11.10 -14.81 1.11
CA ILE A 31 9.94 -15.20 0.34
C ILE A 31 10.39 -15.71 -1.04
N ILE A 32 10.10 -16.97 -1.37
CA ILE A 32 10.30 -17.50 -2.71
C ILE A 32 9.01 -17.25 -3.50
N SER A 33 9.13 -16.54 -4.62
CA SER A 33 8.03 -16.15 -5.49
C SER A 33 8.27 -16.62 -6.93
N PRO A 34 7.23 -17.03 -7.67
CA PRO A 34 7.27 -17.06 -9.12
C PRO A 34 7.66 -15.67 -9.66
N PRO A 35 8.42 -15.58 -10.76
CA PRO A 35 8.82 -14.30 -11.35
C PRO A 35 7.66 -13.57 -12.07
N ILE A 36 6.64 -14.31 -12.52
CA ILE A 36 5.57 -13.78 -13.35
C ILE A 36 4.21 -13.92 -12.63
N PRO A 37 3.35 -12.88 -12.64
CA PRO A 37 2.00 -13.00 -12.11
C PRO A 37 1.14 -13.96 -12.95
N SER A 38 0.16 -14.58 -12.32
CA SER A 38 -0.84 -15.41 -13.00
C SER A 38 -2.23 -14.76 -12.91
N ARG A 39 -3.19 -15.22 -13.71
CA ARG A 39 -4.58 -14.71 -13.69
C ARG A 39 -5.21 -14.67 -12.29
N CYS A 40 -4.83 -15.59 -11.41
CA CYS A 40 -5.34 -15.61 -10.04
C CYS A 40 -4.90 -14.43 -9.17
N CYS A 41 -3.81 -13.73 -9.51
CA CYS A 41 -3.26 -12.66 -8.67
C CYS A 41 -4.22 -11.48 -8.54
N GLN A 42 -4.98 -11.16 -9.59
CA GLN A 42 -5.87 -9.99 -9.60
C GLN A 42 -6.85 -9.93 -8.42
N ALA A 43 -7.35 -11.07 -7.97
CA ALA A 43 -8.34 -11.15 -6.88
C ALA A 43 -7.81 -11.74 -5.58
N ARG A 44 -6.55 -12.21 -5.54
CA ARG A 44 -6.04 -13.04 -4.42
C ARG A 44 -4.73 -12.53 -3.81
N MET A 45 -4.34 -11.30 -4.14
CA MET A 45 -3.18 -10.65 -3.54
C MET A 45 -3.55 -10.14 -2.14
N ASN A 46 -2.88 -10.67 -1.13
CA ASN A 46 -3.08 -10.30 0.27
C ASN A 46 -1.82 -9.65 0.81
N ARG A 47 -1.99 -8.67 1.70
CA ARG A 47 -0.87 -8.06 2.42
C ARG A 47 -0.19 -9.11 3.32
N VAL A 48 1.12 -9.12 3.32
CA VAL A 48 1.97 -9.96 4.17
C VAL A 48 2.79 -9.05 5.08
N GLY A 49 2.54 -9.16 6.39
CA GLY A 49 3.27 -8.43 7.41
C GLY A 49 2.96 -6.94 7.48
N SER A 50 3.82 -6.23 8.21
CA SER A 50 3.69 -4.80 8.50
C SER A 50 4.28 -3.93 7.38
N ILE A 51 3.94 -2.63 7.39
CA ILE A 51 4.60 -1.65 6.54
C ILE A 51 6.05 -1.54 7.00
N GLN A 52 6.97 -1.63 6.06
CA GLN A 52 8.39 -1.40 6.24
C GLN A 52 8.76 -0.03 5.70
N ALA A 53 9.81 0.56 6.27
CA ALA A 53 10.40 1.81 5.80
C ALA A 53 11.83 1.55 5.34
N GLU A 54 12.18 2.05 4.16
CA GLU A 54 13.54 2.00 3.61
C GLU A 54 13.84 3.38 3.01
N GLY A 55 14.65 4.15 3.73
CA GLY A 55 14.81 5.59 3.49
C GLY A 55 13.48 6.34 3.64
N ASP A 56 13.15 7.16 2.65
CA ASP A 56 11.89 7.91 2.59
C ASP A 56 10.71 7.08 2.07
N ASN A 57 10.96 5.86 1.59
CA ASN A 57 9.93 5.00 1.01
C ASN A 57 9.31 4.08 2.08
N LYS A 58 7.98 4.07 2.15
CA LYS A 58 7.22 3.06 2.90
C LYS A 58 6.70 2.01 1.93
N PHE A 59 6.77 0.74 2.28
CA PHE A 59 6.23 -0.34 1.45
C PHE A 59 5.72 -1.49 2.30
N TYR A 60 4.91 -2.35 1.72
CA TYR A 60 4.55 -3.63 2.30
C TYR A 60 4.58 -4.72 1.24
N TYR A 61 4.64 -5.98 1.66
CA TYR A 61 4.63 -7.11 0.73
C TYR A 61 3.19 -7.52 0.42
N LYS A 62 2.88 -7.80 -0.84
CA LYS A 62 1.64 -8.49 -1.24
C LYS A 62 1.97 -9.86 -1.79
N ARG A 63 1.22 -10.89 -1.39
CA ARG A 63 1.37 -12.27 -1.86
C ARG A 63 0.03 -12.86 -2.31
N CYS A 64 0.04 -13.52 -3.46
CA CYS A 64 -1.10 -14.27 -3.96
C CYS A 64 -1.31 -15.54 -3.11
N SER A 65 -2.49 -15.71 -2.52
CA SER A 65 -2.81 -16.91 -1.71
C SER A 65 -2.91 -18.19 -2.54
N ARG A 66 -3.01 -18.10 -3.88
CA ARG A 66 -3.12 -19.25 -4.78
C ARG A 66 -1.78 -19.68 -5.40
N CYS A 67 -1.09 -18.78 -6.10
CA CYS A 67 0.16 -19.12 -6.80
C CYS A 67 1.43 -18.70 -6.04
N GLY A 68 1.31 -17.91 -4.98
CA GLY A 68 2.46 -17.43 -4.21
C GLY A 68 3.27 -16.31 -4.87
N PHE A 69 2.81 -15.75 -5.99
CA PHE A 69 3.40 -14.53 -6.56
C PHE A 69 3.44 -13.41 -5.52
N THR A 70 4.59 -12.77 -5.36
CA THR A 70 4.86 -11.79 -4.31
C THR A 70 5.50 -10.54 -4.89
N VAL A 71 5.06 -9.35 -4.49
CA VAL A 71 5.65 -8.06 -4.87
C VAL A 71 5.75 -7.13 -3.66
N ARG A 72 6.57 -6.07 -3.80
CA ARG A 72 6.53 -4.90 -2.92
C ARG A 72 5.52 -3.91 -3.47
N GLU A 73 4.62 -3.43 -2.63
CA GLU A 73 3.78 -2.28 -2.95
C GLU A 73 4.23 -1.09 -2.10
N PHE A 74 4.63 -0.02 -2.79
CA PHE A 74 5.06 1.22 -2.16
C PHE A 74 3.84 2.06 -1.80
N VAL A 75 3.84 2.57 -0.58
CA VAL A 75 2.82 3.50 -0.08
C VAL A 75 3.26 4.89 -0.51
N SER A 76 2.53 5.48 -1.46
CA SER A 76 2.71 6.88 -1.83
C SER A 76 2.25 7.79 -0.69
N THR A 77 2.91 8.92 -0.52
CA THR A 77 2.51 9.95 0.47
C THR A 77 1.15 10.57 0.18
N THR A 78 0.59 10.34 -1.01
CA THR A 78 -0.75 10.78 -1.41
C THR A 78 -1.86 9.82 -0.96
N ASP A 79 -1.55 8.60 -0.53
CA ASP A 79 -2.54 7.58 -0.13
C ASP A 79 -2.90 7.63 1.37
N ILE A 80 -3.00 8.85 1.94
CA ILE A 80 -3.58 9.07 3.28
C ILE A 80 -5.12 9.09 3.21
N ASP A 81 -5.74 8.23 2.40
CA ASP A 81 -7.21 8.18 2.28
C ASP A 81 -7.83 6.82 2.59
N HIS A 82 -7.02 5.82 3.01
CA HIS A 82 -7.58 4.64 3.66
C HIS A 82 -7.23 4.57 5.14
N VAL A 83 -7.82 5.49 5.89
CA VAL A 83 -8.05 5.34 7.34
C VAL A 83 -9.46 4.75 7.53
N PRO A 84 -9.61 3.49 7.96
CA PRO A 84 -10.83 3.07 8.62
C PRO A 84 -10.71 3.41 10.12
N SER A 85 -11.53 4.37 10.55
CA SER A 85 -12.13 4.50 11.88
C SER A 85 -11.26 4.97 13.05
N LEU A 86 -11.24 6.29 13.26
CA LEU A 86 -11.71 6.85 14.53
C LEU A 86 -12.92 7.73 14.19
N GLY A 87 -14.08 7.33 14.70
CA GLY A 87 -15.34 8.03 14.48
C GLY A 87 -15.30 9.44 15.04
N VAL A 88 -15.14 10.42 14.16
CA VAL A 88 -15.71 11.77 14.30
C VAL A 88 -16.14 12.13 12.88
N SER A 89 -17.45 12.27 12.67
CA SER A 89 -18.03 12.49 11.36
C SER A 89 -17.46 13.75 10.73
N ALA A 90 -16.85 13.62 9.54
CA ALA A 90 -16.35 14.75 8.77
C ALA A 90 -17.46 15.76 8.40
N SER A 91 -18.74 15.38 8.55
CA SER A 91 -19.88 16.28 8.41
C SER A 91 -19.92 17.39 9.47
N ASP A 92 -19.48 17.14 10.72
CA ASP A 92 -19.63 18.11 11.82
C ASP A 92 -18.76 19.37 11.64
N ARG A 93 -17.63 19.28 10.93
CA ARG A 93 -16.70 20.42 10.77
C ARG A 93 -17.18 21.40 9.70
N THR A 94 -17.76 20.89 8.62
CA THR A 94 -18.25 21.73 7.51
C THR A 94 -19.52 22.48 7.90
N GLU A 95 -20.40 21.86 8.69
CA GLU A 95 -21.66 22.48 9.13
C GLU A 95 -21.43 23.70 10.03
N ARG A 96 -20.50 23.62 11.00
CA ARG A 96 -20.19 24.76 11.89
C ARG A 96 -19.60 25.96 11.15
N TRP A 97 -18.89 25.73 10.05
CA TRP A 97 -18.34 26.80 9.22
C TRP A 97 -19.44 27.49 8.40
N ILE A 98 -20.41 26.74 7.87
CA ILE A 98 -21.55 27.30 7.13
C ILE A 98 -22.41 28.19 8.06
N ASP A 99 -22.66 27.74 9.29
CA ASP A 99 -23.40 28.52 10.29
C ASP A 99 -22.71 29.84 10.67
N GLN A 100 -21.37 29.86 10.70
CA GLN A 100 -20.59 31.06 11.00
C GLN A 100 -20.72 32.10 9.88
N ILE A 101 -20.57 31.67 8.62
CA ILE A 101 -20.68 32.56 7.45
C ILE A 101 -22.07 33.17 7.36
N GLN A 102 -23.13 32.37 7.58
CA GLN A 102 -24.49 32.90 7.53
C GLN A 102 -24.74 33.96 8.62
N ARG A 103 -24.17 33.81 9.82
CA ARG A 103 -24.28 34.83 10.89
C ARG A 103 -23.54 36.13 10.55
N GLU A 104 -22.36 36.03 9.95
CA GLU A 104 -21.58 37.21 9.55
C GLU A 104 -22.28 38.00 8.45
N VAL A 105 -22.83 37.32 7.44
CA VAL A 105 -23.61 37.97 6.37
C VAL A 105 -24.88 38.65 6.90
N GLN A 106 -25.60 38.00 7.84
CA GLN A 106 -26.80 38.62 8.44
C GLN A 106 -26.46 39.85 9.29
N SER A 107 -25.30 39.86 9.94
CA SER A 107 -24.84 41.03 10.71
C SER A 107 -24.45 42.21 9.81
N ASP A 108 -23.95 41.95 8.61
CA ASP A 108 -23.57 42.99 7.64
C ASP A 108 -24.80 43.59 6.94
N ILE A 109 -25.85 42.79 6.72
CA ILE A 109 -27.12 43.24 6.11
C ILE A 109 -27.95 44.09 7.09
N ALA A 110 -27.77 43.90 8.40
CA ALA A 110 -28.54 44.59 9.44
C ALA A 110 -27.89 45.89 9.97
N ALA A 111 -26.71 46.27 9.47
CA ALA A 111 -25.99 47.51 9.79
C ALA A 111 -26.20 48.59 8.72
#